data_AF-A0A914RQC1-F1
#
_entry.id   AF-A0A914RQC1-F1
#
_cell.length_a   1.000
_cell.length_b   1.000
_cell.length_c   1.000
_cell.angle_alpha   90.00
_cell.angle_beta   90.00
_cell.angle_gamma   90.00
#
_symmetry.space_group_name_H-M   'P 1'
#
loop_
_entity.id
_entity.type
_entity.pdbx_description
1 polymer ?
#
loop_
_entity_poly.entity_id
_entity_poly.type
_entity_poly.pdbx_seq_one_letter_code
_entity_poly.pdbx_strand_id
1 'polypeptide(L)'
;MFEGTIGTVVATLRIVRLLVRHSDSLHALIDAEMRHILPQLFARLNHPVAAVRDTLCALLERVAALAPHAVCFPAIVGATQLIDRSLMYECCRRVVARLESLYPELVADVSDFVKELQRINMLSEERWTFVLSNLDHEMSRRIAQIEAEKAKTLANDYLTDEEKEVIVKEKTRILYAMVSI
;
A
#
# COMPACT_ATOMS: atom_id res chain seq x y z
N MET A 1 31.46 -13.71 -1.16
CA MET A 1 31.27 -12.83 0.01
C MET A 1 29.85 -12.89 0.62
N PHE A 2 28.83 -13.45 -0.07
CA PHE A 2 27.45 -13.51 0.44
C PHE A 2 27.12 -14.72 1.37
N GLU A 3 27.92 -15.78 1.38
CA GLU A 3 27.64 -16.98 2.18
C GLU A 3 27.78 -16.78 3.71
N GLY A 4 28.75 -15.98 4.14
CA GLY A 4 28.99 -15.74 5.58
C GLY A 4 27.86 -15.00 6.28
N THR A 5 27.21 -14.05 5.59
CA THR A 5 26.11 -13.26 6.13
C THR A 5 24.84 -14.09 6.27
N ILE A 6 24.56 -15.00 5.33
CA ILE A 6 23.41 -15.90 5.38
C ILE A 6 23.54 -16.89 6.54
N GLY A 7 24.74 -17.46 6.73
CA GLY A 7 25.01 -18.35 7.87
C GLY A 7 24.80 -17.66 9.22
N THR A 8 25.23 -16.40 9.32
CA THR A 8 25.06 -15.59 10.53
C THR A 8 23.59 -15.28 10.79
N VAL A 9 22.83 -14.85 9.77
CA VAL A 9 21.39 -14.58 9.88
C VAL A 9 20.62 -15.83 10.32
N VAL A 10 20.91 -16.98 9.70
CA VAL A 10 20.27 -18.26 10.04
C VAL A 10 20.63 -18.68 11.47
N ALA A 11 21.87 -18.50 11.91
CA ALA A 11 22.29 -18.78 13.27
C ALA A 11 21.55 -17.90 14.28
N THR A 12 21.47 -16.59 14.04
CA THR A 12 20.68 -15.68 14.89
C THR A 12 19.21 -16.05 14.93
N LEU A 13 18.59 -16.40 13.79
CA LEU A 13 17.19 -16.83 13.76
C LEU A 13 16.96 -18.15 14.50
N ARG A 14 17.92 -19.08 14.46
CA ARG A 14 17.87 -20.32 15.26
C ARG A 14 17.96 -20.04 16.75
N ILE A 15 18.81 -19.11 17.16
CA ILE A 15 18.94 -18.67 18.56
C ILE A 15 17.63 -18.02 19.02
N VAL A 16 17.08 -17.08 18.24
CA VAL A 16 15.76 -16.46 18.53
C VAL A 16 14.67 -17.53 18.60
N ARG A 17 14.67 -18.51 17.68
CA ARG A 17 13.71 -19.62 17.67
C ARG A 17 13.81 -20.51 18.92
N LEU A 18 15.02 -20.71 19.45
CA LEU A 18 15.29 -21.49 20.67
C LEU A 18 14.85 -20.73 21.92
N LEU A 19 15.10 -19.42 21.97
CA LEU A 19 14.65 -18.54 23.05
C LEU A 19 13.11 -18.50 23.14
N VAL A 20 12.44 -18.35 21.99
CA VAL A 20 10.97 -18.42 21.88
C VAL A 20 10.42 -19.84 22.17
N ARG A 21 11.27 -20.89 22.24
CA ARG A 21 10.84 -22.27 22.55
C ARG A 21 10.84 -22.61 24.04
N HIS A 22 11.68 -21.96 24.82
CA HIS A 22 11.84 -22.25 26.25
C HIS A 22 11.41 -21.05 27.10
N SER A 23 10.48 -20.24 26.57
CA SER A 23 10.12 -18.92 27.11
C SER A 23 9.20 -18.95 28.32
N ASP A 24 8.77 -20.12 28.79
CA ASP A 24 7.74 -20.26 29.84
C ASP A 24 8.10 -19.51 31.14
N SER A 25 9.38 -19.23 31.39
CA SER A 25 9.86 -18.42 32.52
C SER A 25 10.26 -16.96 32.16
N LEU A 26 10.22 -16.59 30.88
CA LEU A 26 10.77 -15.35 30.31
C LEU A 26 9.72 -14.50 29.55
N HIS A 27 8.43 -14.81 29.69
CA HIS A 27 7.34 -14.13 28.98
C HIS A 27 7.38 -12.60 29.08
N ALA A 28 7.66 -12.05 30.26
CA ALA A 28 7.71 -10.59 30.46
C ALA A 28 8.90 -9.92 29.74
N LEU A 29 10.06 -10.59 29.67
CA LEU A 29 11.25 -10.08 28.99
C LEU A 29 11.11 -10.22 27.47
N ILE A 30 10.50 -11.31 27.03
CA ILE A 30 10.25 -11.58 25.61
C ILE A 30 9.17 -10.65 25.06
N ASP A 31 8.12 -10.32 25.80
CA ASP A 31 7.13 -9.34 25.34
C ASP A 31 7.74 -7.94 25.12
N ALA A 32 8.68 -7.51 25.96
CA ALA A 32 9.37 -6.24 25.80
C ALA A 32 10.36 -6.27 24.61
N GLU A 33 11.24 -7.26 24.56
CA GLU A 33 12.29 -7.36 23.54
C GLU A 33 11.74 -7.73 22.16
N MET A 34 10.69 -8.56 22.07
CA MET A 34 10.08 -8.92 20.79
C MET A 34 9.38 -7.72 20.14
N ARG A 35 8.80 -6.80 20.92
CA ARG A 35 8.25 -5.55 20.35
C ARG A 35 9.30 -4.73 19.62
N HIS A 36 10.55 -4.76 20.08
CA HIS A 36 11.65 -4.03 19.45
C HIS A 36 12.25 -4.73 18.23
N ILE A 37 12.03 -6.05 18.07
CA ILE A 37 12.60 -6.88 17.01
C ILE A 37 11.57 -7.20 15.91
N LEU A 38 10.27 -7.17 16.24
CA LEU A 38 9.18 -7.47 15.31
C LEU A 38 9.19 -6.57 14.05
N PRO A 39 9.35 -5.24 14.13
CA PRO A 39 9.43 -4.39 12.94
C PRO A 39 10.54 -4.83 11.96
N GLN A 40 11.69 -5.25 12.49
CA GLN A 40 12.83 -5.72 11.70
C GLN A 40 12.55 -7.11 11.11
N LEU A 41 11.85 -8.00 11.83
CA LEU A 41 11.42 -9.29 11.29
C LEU A 41 10.44 -9.09 10.12
N PHE A 42 9.43 -8.23 10.30
CA PHE A 42 8.46 -7.90 9.26
C PHE A 42 9.13 -7.26 8.04
N ALA A 43 10.07 -6.32 8.23
CA ALA A 43 10.83 -5.71 7.13
C ALA A 43 11.65 -6.74 6.32
N ARG A 44 12.02 -7.88 6.92
CA ARG A 44 12.78 -8.95 6.26
C ARG A 44 11.90 -10.03 5.64
N LEU A 45 10.57 -9.92 5.68
CA LEU A 45 9.68 -10.88 5.00
C LEU A 45 9.78 -10.83 3.48
N ASN A 46 10.28 -9.75 2.89
CA ASN A 46 10.57 -9.65 1.45
C ASN A 46 11.97 -10.14 1.05
N HIS A 47 12.68 -10.85 1.92
CA HIS A 47 14.03 -11.35 1.63
C HIS A 47 14.03 -12.28 0.39
N PRO A 48 15.01 -12.19 -0.53
CA PRO A 48 15.01 -12.95 -1.78
C PRO A 48 15.05 -14.48 -1.56
N VAL A 49 15.70 -14.93 -0.48
CA VAL A 49 15.83 -16.36 -0.16
C VAL A 49 14.59 -16.91 0.55
N ALA A 50 13.93 -17.90 -0.08
CA ALA A 50 12.70 -18.53 0.42
C ALA A 50 12.86 -19.17 1.82
N ALA A 51 13.93 -19.94 2.04
CA ALA A 51 14.18 -20.60 3.33
C ALA A 51 14.27 -19.62 4.52
N VAL A 52 14.77 -18.40 4.28
CA VAL A 52 14.80 -17.34 5.30
C VAL A 52 13.39 -16.85 5.59
N ARG A 53 12.58 -16.60 4.54
CA ARG A 53 11.17 -16.20 4.70
C ARG A 53 10.37 -17.27 5.43
N ASP A 54 10.53 -18.55 5.09
CA ASP A 54 9.83 -19.65 5.75
C ASP A 54 10.20 -19.75 7.24
N THR A 55 11.49 -19.54 7.56
CA THR A 55 11.96 -19.51 8.95
C THR A 55 11.37 -18.33 9.71
N LEU A 56 11.35 -17.14 9.10
CA LEU A 56 10.73 -15.94 9.68
C LEU A 56 9.23 -16.13 9.88
N CYS A 57 8.53 -16.70 8.90
CA CYS A 57 7.09 -16.95 8.97
C CYS A 57 6.75 -17.95 10.08
N ALA A 58 7.51 -19.05 10.16
CA ALA A 58 7.35 -20.03 11.24
C ALA A 58 7.68 -19.45 12.62
N LEU A 59 8.60 -18.47 12.71
CA LEU A 59 8.86 -17.75 13.95
C LEU A 59 7.65 -16.88 14.32
N LEU A 60 7.11 -16.10 13.38
CA LEU A 60 5.95 -15.24 13.60
C LEU A 60 4.69 -16.04 13.95
N GLU A 61 4.45 -17.18 13.32
CA GLU A 61 3.35 -18.10 13.67
C GLU A 61 3.47 -18.61 15.12
N ARG A 62 4.69 -18.78 15.62
CA ARG A 62 4.94 -19.16 17.02
C ARG A 62 4.75 -17.99 17.98
N VAL A 63 5.23 -16.79 17.62
CA VAL A 63 4.97 -15.59 18.42
C VAL A 63 3.47 -15.30 18.45
N ALA A 64 2.74 -15.51 17.36
CA ALA A 64 1.28 -15.39 17.30
C ALA A 64 0.56 -16.31 18.30
N ALA A 65 1.11 -17.49 18.59
CA ALA A 65 0.55 -18.42 19.58
C ALA A 65 0.87 -18.03 21.04
N LEU A 66 1.99 -17.33 21.28
CA LEU A 66 2.45 -16.99 22.63
C LEU A 66 2.05 -15.57 23.05
N ALA A 67 2.08 -14.63 22.10
CA ALA A 67 1.84 -13.20 22.28
C ALA A 67 1.06 -12.65 21.07
N PRO A 68 -0.22 -13.04 20.87
CA PRO A 68 -1.01 -12.64 19.71
C PRO A 68 -1.14 -11.12 19.58
N HIS A 69 -1.23 -10.42 20.71
CA HIS A 69 -1.35 -8.96 20.78
C HIS A 69 -0.17 -8.22 20.12
N ALA A 70 1.03 -8.80 20.08
CA ALA A 70 2.22 -8.18 19.51
C ALA A 70 2.29 -8.29 17.97
N VAL A 71 1.61 -9.29 17.40
CA VAL A 71 1.74 -9.65 15.97
C VAL A 71 0.45 -9.39 15.19
N CYS A 72 -0.72 -9.37 15.85
CA CYS A 72 -2.02 -9.28 15.21
C CYS A 72 -2.16 -8.04 14.30
N PHE A 73 -1.92 -6.84 14.84
CA PHE A 73 -2.01 -5.60 14.08
C PHE A 73 -1.06 -5.57 12.86
N PRO A 74 0.27 -5.76 12.98
CA PRO A 74 1.16 -5.69 11.82
C PRO A 74 0.89 -6.81 10.80
N ALA A 75 0.44 -7.99 11.22
CA ALA A 75 0.07 -9.06 10.30
C ALA A 75 -1.21 -8.73 9.52
N ILE A 76 -2.26 -8.22 10.17
CA ILE A 76 -3.51 -7.79 9.50
C ILE A 76 -3.22 -6.64 8.53
N VAL A 77 -2.47 -5.63 8.94
CA VAL A 77 -2.07 -4.51 8.06
C VAL A 77 -1.27 -5.02 6.86
N GLY A 78 -0.30 -5.91 7.07
CA GLY A 78 0.47 -6.53 5.98
C GLY A 78 -0.36 -7.40 5.05
N ALA A 79 -1.43 -8.02 5.54
CA ALA A 79 -2.38 -8.80 4.75
C ALA A 79 -3.48 -7.95 4.07
N THR A 80 -3.61 -6.67 4.42
CA THR A 80 -4.63 -5.75 3.87
C THR A 80 -4.07 -4.86 2.74
N GLN A 81 -2.76 -4.93 2.45
CA GLN A 81 -2.14 -4.17 1.34
C GLN A 81 -2.62 -4.70 -0.02
N LEU A 82 -3.73 -4.14 -0.51
CA LEU A 82 -4.44 -4.56 -1.74
C LEU A 82 -3.64 -4.34 -3.04
N ILE A 83 -2.58 -3.52 -3.00
CA ILE A 83 -1.91 -3.01 -4.21
C ILE A 83 -0.62 -3.78 -4.51
N ASP A 84 -0.07 -4.52 -3.55
CA ASP A 84 1.18 -5.26 -3.74
C ASP A 84 1.07 -6.68 -3.17
N ARG A 85 0.87 -7.68 -4.06
CA ARG A 85 1.01 -9.11 -3.71
C ARG A 85 2.49 -9.45 -3.53
N SER A 86 3.13 -8.77 -2.59
CA SER A 86 4.53 -8.96 -2.23
C SER A 86 4.72 -10.29 -1.49
N LEU A 87 5.96 -10.75 -1.37
CA LEU A 87 6.30 -11.95 -0.60
C LEU A 87 5.91 -11.81 0.88
N MET A 88 5.89 -10.58 1.39
CA MET A 88 5.40 -10.23 2.72
C MET A 88 3.90 -10.48 2.88
N TYR A 89 3.08 -10.19 1.86
CA TYR A 89 1.63 -10.43 1.90
C TYR A 89 1.31 -11.89 2.20
N GLU A 90 1.99 -12.83 1.53
CA GLU A 90 1.74 -14.26 1.70
C GLU A 90 2.10 -14.74 3.12
N CYS A 91 3.20 -14.26 3.69
CA CYS A 91 3.54 -14.62 5.06
C CYS A 91 2.56 -13.98 6.07
N CYS A 92 2.19 -12.71 5.89
CA CYS A 92 1.22 -12.05 6.76
C CYS A 92 -0.14 -12.76 6.74
N ARG A 93 -0.61 -13.16 5.55
CA ARG A 93 -1.79 -14.01 5.35
C ARG A 93 -1.74 -15.30 6.16
N ARG A 94 -0.62 -16.03 6.12
CA ARG A 94 -0.43 -17.26 6.90
C ARG A 94 -0.48 -17.02 8.40
N VAL A 95 0.18 -15.95 8.87
CA VAL A 95 0.18 -15.57 10.28
C VAL A 95 -1.24 -15.18 10.73
N VAL A 96 -1.99 -14.42 9.92
CA VAL A 96 -3.39 -14.06 10.19
C VAL A 96 -4.26 -15.31 10.25
N ALA A 97 -4.15 -16.24 9.30
CA ALA A 97 -4.91 -17.50 9.34
C ALA A 97 -4.63 -18.32 10.61
N ARG A 98 -3.37 -18.30 11.08
CA ARG A 98 -3.01 -18.93 12.35
C ARG A 98 -3.64 -18.20 13.54
N LEU A 99 -3.62 -16.88 13.56
CA LEU A 99 -4.28 -16.07 14.59
C LEU A 99 -5.80 -16.28 14.60
N GLU A 100 -6.46 -16.33 13.45
CA GLU A 100 -7.90 -16.58 13.33
C GLU A 100 -8.28 -17.94 13.92
N SER A 101 -7.44 -18.96 13.72
CA SER A 101 -7.67 -20.29 14.28
C SER A 101 -7.54 -20.36 15.81
N LEU A 102 -6.76 -19.46 16.43
CA LEU A 102 -6.48 -19.46 17.87
C LEU A 102 -7.28 -18.41 18.63
N TYR A 103 -7.51 -17.24 18.03
CA TYR A 103 -8.08 -16.04 18.63
C TYR A 103 -9.00 -15.30 17.64
N PRO A 104 -10.13 -15.90 17.20
CA PRO A 104 -10.98 -15.35 16.14
C PRO A 104 -11.58 -13.98 16.49
N GLU A 105 -12.03 -13.78 17.73
CA GLU A 105 -12.60 -12.50 18.19
C GLU A 105 -11.56 -11.36 18.11
N LEU A 106 -10.34 -11.62 18.59
CA LEU A 106 -9.25 -10.64 18.52
C LEU A 106 -8.93 -10.25 17.08
N VAL A 107 -8.91 -11.19 16.14
CA VAL A 107 -8.66 -10.88 14.73
C VAL A 107 -9.81 -10.07 14.14
N ALA A 108 -11.06 -10.40 14.46
CA ALA A 108 -12.22 -9.63 14.01
C ALA A 108 -12.14 -8.18 14.51
N ASP A 109 -11.95 -7.98 15.82
CA ASP A 109 -11.88 -6.66 16.45
C ASP A 109 -10.75 -5.80 15.86
N VAL A 110 -9.54 -6.38 15.73
CA VAL A 110 -8.39 -5.65 15.18
C VAL A 110 -8.56 -5.39 13.69
N SER A 111 -9.18 -6.30 12.94
CA SER A 111 -9.47 -6.10 11.51
C SER A 111 -10.45 -4.95 11.31
N ASP A 112 -11.50 -4.87 12.10
CA ASP A 112 -12.48 -3.79 12.02
C ASP A 112 -11.86 -2.47 12.48
N PHE A 113 -11.03 -2.49 13.53
CA PHE A 113 -10.24 -1.33 13.95
C PHE A 113 -9.32 -0.82 12.83
N VAL A 114 -8.60 -1.71 12.13
CA VAL A 114 -7.73 -1.33 11.00
C VAL A 114 -8.55 -0.73 9.85
N LYS A 115 -9.71 -1.30 9.53
CA LYS A 115 -10.61 -0.75 8.49
C LYS A 115 -11.10 0.64 8.86
N GLU A 116 -11.55 0.85 10.09
CA GLU A 116 -12.02 2.17 10.53
C GLU A 116 -10.89 3.20 10.59
N LEU A 117 -9.69 2.83 11.05
CA LEU A 117 -8.52 3.71 10.99
C LEU A 117 -8.18 4.12 9.55
N GLN A 118 -8.23 3.17 8.60
CA GLN A 118 -8.02 3.47 7.18
C GLN A 118 -9.12 4.39 6.62
N ARG A 119 -10.37 4.19 7.05
CA ARG A 119 -11.52 5.03 6.65
C ARG A 119 -11.39 6.47 7.13
N ILE A 120 -10.90 6.68 8.36
CA ILE A 120 -10.70 8.01 8.95
C ILE A 120 -9.46 8.70 8.36
N ASN A 121 -8.39 7.97 8.10
CA ASN A 121 -7.12 8.54 7.60
C ASN A 121 -7.17 8.91 6.10
N MET A 122 -8.17 8.44 5.36
CA MET A 122 -8.35 8.78 3.95
C MET A 122 -9.83 9.07 3.70
N LEU A 123 -10.25 10.30 3.95
CA LEU A 123 -11.63 10.69 3.69
C LEU A 123 -11.87 10.66 2.18
N SER A 124 -12.98 10.04 1.78
CA SER A 124 -13.40 10.04 0.37
C SER A 124 -13.48 11.45 -0.19
N GLU A 125 -13.90 12.42 0.63
CA GLU A 125 -13.99 13.84 0.32
C GLU A 125 -12.63 14.46 -0.01
N GLU A 126 -11.56 14.12 0.72
CA GLU A 126 -10.20 14.63 0.44
C GLU A 126 -9.70 14.12 -0.90
N ARG A 127 -9.93 12.83 -1.21
CA ARG A 127 -9.56 12.25 -2.50
C ARG A 127 -10.34 12.88 -3.66
N TRP A 128 -11.65 13.05 -3.49
CA TRP A 128 -12.48 13.68 -4.51
C TRP A 128 -12.10 15.14 -4.68
N THR A 129 -11.74 15.85 -3.61
CA THR A 129 -11.24 17.24 -3.70
C THR A 129 -9.96 17.31 -4.52
N PHE A 130 -9.01 16.39 -4.32
CA PHE A 130 -7.81 16.31 -5.15
C PHE A 130 -8.13 16.02 -6.62
N VAL A 131 -8.99 15.04 -6.89
CA VAL A 131 -9.39 14.69 -8.27
C VAL A 131 -10.10 15.86 -8.94
N LEU A 132 -11.08 16.46 -8.27
CA LEU A 132 -11.85 17.59 -8.78
C LEU A 132 -10.96 18.82 -8.99
N SER A 133 -10.02 19.10 -8.08
CA SER A 133 -9.07 20.20 -8.25
C SER A 133 -8.14 20.00 -9.45
N ASN A 134 -7.67 18.76 -9.68
CA ASN A 134 -6.86 18.46 -10.87
C ASN A 134 -7.69 18.57 -12.16
N LEU A 135 -8.93 18.09 -12.15
CA LEU A 135 -9.84 18.21 -13.29
C LEU A 135 -10.18 19.67 -13.58
N ASP A 136 -10.41 20.49 -12.56
CA ASP A 136 -10.68 21.92 -12.70
C ASP A 136 -9.48 22.67 -13.31
N HIS A 137 -8.26 22.37 -12.85
CA HIS A 137 -7.03 22.90 -13.43
C HIS A 137 -6.85 22.49 -14.90
N GLU A 138 -7.11 21.22 -15.21
CA GLU A 138 -7.00 20.70 -16.56
C GLU A 138 -8.04 21.33 -17.50
N MET A 139 -9.28 21.47 -17.04
CA MET A 139 -10.35 22.15 -17.78
C MET A 139 -10.02 23.62 -18.01
N SER A 140 -9.52 24.32 -17.00
CA SER A 140 -9.11 25.72 -17.12
C SER A 140 -8.02 25.90 -18.18
N ARG A 141 -6.99 25.03 -18.19
CA ARG A 141 -5.94 25.07 -19.23
C ARG A 141 -6.49 24.82 -20.63
N ARG A 142 -7.43 23.89 -20.78
CA ARG A 142 -8.05 23.57 -22.08
C ARG A 142 -8.91 24.70 -22.60
N ILE A 143 -9.71 25.33 -21.73
CA ILE A 143 -10.51 26.52 -22.09
C ILE A 143 -9.58 27.62 -22.60
N ALA A 144 -8.50 27.92 -21.87
CA ALA A 144 -7.52 28.92 -22.29
C ALA A 144 -6.88 28.58 -23.65
N GLN A 145 -6.59 27.30 -23.92
CA GLN A 145 -6.07 26.86 -25.21
C GLN A 145 -7.08 27.06 -26.35
N ILE A 146 -8.36 26.74 -26.12
CA ILE A 146 -9.44 26.95 -27.10
C ILE A 146 -9.60 28.44 -27.40
N GLU A 147 -9.60 29.29 -26.37
CA GLU A 147 -9.69 30.75 -26.53
C GLU A 147 -8.50 31.32 -27.31
N ALA A 148 -7.28 30.87 -27.01
CA ALA A 148 -6.08 31.28 -27.73
C ALA A 148 -6.12 30.88 -29.21
N GLU A 149 -6.56 29.66 -29.53
CA GLU A 149 -6.69 29.20 -30.92
C GLU A 149 -7.81 29.91 -31.66
N LYS A 150 -8.94 30.19 -30.99
CA LYS A 150 -10.02 30.99 -31.56
C LYS A 150 -9.55 32.41 -31.89
N ALA A 151 -8.80 33.05 -30.98
CA ALA A 151 -8.25 34.38 -31.20
C ALA A 151 -7.30 34.42 -32.41
N LYS A 152 -6.43 33.41 -32.57
CA LYS A 152 -5.55 33.28 -33.75
C LYS A 152 -6.34 33.12 -35.06
N THR A 153 -7.43 32.36 -35.07
CA THR A 153 -8.27 32.18 -36.26
C THR A 153 -9.02 33.47 -36.62
N LEU A 154 -9.50 34.22 -35.62
CA LEU A 154 -10.17 35.51 -35.85
C LEU A 154 -9.23 36.59 -36.38
N ALA A 155 -7.99 36.62 -35.89
CA ALA A 155 -6.93 37.55 -36.32
C ALA A 155 -6.35 37.24 -37.72
N ASN A 156 -6.84 36.22 -38.42
CA ASN A 156 -6.38 35.90 -39.77
C ASN A 156 -7.09 36.79 -40.80
N ASP A 157 -6.33 37.64 -41.49
CA ASP A 157 -6.86 38.59 -42.49
C ASP A 157 -7.21 37.93 -43.83
N TYR A 158 -6.82 36.66 -44.05
CA TYR A 158 -7.00 35.94 -45.32
C TYR A 158 -8.26 35.08 -45.37
N LEU A 159 -9.06 35.07 -44.31
CA LEU A 159 -10.29 34.26 -44.21
C LEU A 159 -11.52 35.16 -44.11
N THR A 160 -12.59 34.77 -44.78
CA THR A 160 -13.90 35.40 -44.61
C THR A 160 -14.50 35.05 -43.23
N ASP A 161 -15.45 35.86 -42.75
CA ASP A 161 -16.06 35.63 -41.43
C ASP A 161 -16.80 34.29 -41.36
N GLU A 162 -17.42 33.84 -42.46
CA GLU A 162 -18.05 32.52 -42.57
C GLU A 162 -17.03 31.37 -42.51
N GLU A 163 -15.87 31.49 -43.17
CA GLU A 163 -14.80 30.50 -43.08
C GLU A 163 -14.19 30.43 -41.67
N LYS A 164 -14.01 31.59 -41.02
CA LYS A 164 -13.56 31.65 -39.63
C LYS A 164 -14.52 30.95 -38.68
N GLU A 165 -15.82 31.15 -38.86
CA GLU A 165 -16.85 30.53 -38.02
C GLU A 165 -16.86 29.00 -38.17
N VAL A 166 -16.77 28.49 -39.40
CA VAL A 166 -16.65 27.05 -39.68
C VAL A 166 -15.39 26.45 -39.06
N ILE A 167 -14.24 27.12 -39.22
CA ILE A 167 -12.96 26.65 -38.67
C ILE A 167 -12.98 26.63 -37.14
N VAL A 168 -13.50 27.67 -36.49
CA VAL A 168 -13.61 27.73 -35.02
C VAL A 168 -14.51 26.61 -34.50
N LYS A 169 -15.65 26.38 -35.15
CA LYS A 169 -16.59 25.32 -34.77
C LYS A 169 -15.95 23.93 -34.88
N GLU A 170 -15.26 23.66 -35.98
CA GLU A 170 -14.63 22.35 -36.21
C GLU A 170 -13.40 22.13 -35.32
N LYS A 171 -12.54 23.15 -35.13
CA LYS A 171 -11.44 23.07 -34.16
C LYS A 171 -11.93 22.83 -32.74
N THR A 172 -12.99 23.51 -32.32
CA THR A 172 -13.60 23.32 -31.00
C THR A 172 -14.11 21.88 -30.87
N ARG A 173 -14.80 21.36 -31.90
CA ARG A 173 -15.28 19.97 -31.92
C ARG A 173 -14.15 18.94 -31.80
N ILE A 174 -13.06 19.12 -32.54
CA ILE A 174 -11.89 18.22 -32.51
C ILE A 174 -11.22 18.25 -31.13
N LEU A 175 -11.05 19.44 -30.54
CA LEU A 175 -10.47 19.59 -29.21
C LEU A 175 -11.33 18.95 -28.11
N TYR A 176 -12.66 19.00 -28.23
CA TYR A 176 -13.57 18.26 -27.35
C TYR A 176 -13.51 16.74 -27.59
N ALA A 177 -13.41 16.28 -28.83
CA ALA A 177 -13.42 14.85 -29.17
C ALA A 177 -12.15 14.10 -28.73
N MET A 178 -11.00 14.78 -28.68
CA MET A 178 -9.73 14.20 -28.18
C MET A 178 -9.76 13.86 -26.67
N VAL A 179 -10.84 14.20 -25.96
CA VAL A 179 -10.99 14.05 -24.51
C VAL A 179 -11.73 12.76 -24.11
N SER A 180 -12.48 12.12 -25.01
CA SER A 180 -13.35 10.97 -24.68
C SER A 180 -12.71 9.59 -24.89
N ILE A 181 -11.40 9.45 -24.71
CA ILE A 181 -10.68 8.15 -24.82
C ILE A 181 -10.46 7.54 -23.44
#